data_AF-A0A965BX84-F1
#
_entry.id   AF-A0A965BX84-F1
#
_cell.length_a   1.000
_cell.length_b   1.000
_cell.length_c   1.000
_cell.angle_alpha   90.00
_cell.angle_beta   90.00
_cell.angle_gamma   90.00
#
_symmetry.space_group_name_H-M   'P 1'
#
loop_
_entity.id
_entity.type
_entity.pdbx_description
1 polymer ?
#
loop_
_entity_poly.entity_id
_entity_poly.type
_entity_poly.pdbx_seq_one_letter_code
_entity_poly.pdbx_strand_id
1 'polypeptide(L)'
;MKNLIRMMMPLLILLGWQACAVSPPKGDSGQFTPTDAEVEQYNARVAPEDRIVCRQEKPVGTYIAKRVCRLQVDVDATSSLHRQQLRRVLN
;
A
#
# COMPACT_ATOMS: atom_id res chain seq x y z
N MET A 1 -21.05 -38.54 26.99
CA MET A 1 -20.59 -37.16 26.71
C MET A 1 -19.07 -36.99 26.77
N LYS A 2 -18.34 -37.62 27.70
CA LYS A 2 -16.87 -37.54 27.81
C LYS A 2 -16.09 -38.00 26.55
N ASN A 3 -16.61 -38.98 25.81
CA ASN A 3 -15.94 -39.54 24.63
C ASN A 3 -16.04 -38.62 23.40
N LEU A 4 -17.07 -37.77 23.33
CA LEU A 4 -17.28 -36.80 22.24
C LEU A 4 -16.27 -35.65 22.33
N ILE A 5 -16.00 -35.17 23.55
CA ILE A 5 -15.03 -34.10 23.84
C ILE A 5 -13.60 -34.56 23.50
N ARG A 6 -13.28 -35.83 23.75
CA ARG A 6 -11.94 -36.41 23.51
C ARG A 6 -11.62 -36.59 22.02
N MET A 7 -12.63 -36.71 21.15
CA MET A 7 -12.46 -36.74 19.68
C MET A 7 -12.39 -35.35 19.03
N MET A 8 -12.99 -34.31 19.64
CA MET A 8 -12.95 -32.94 19.11
C MET A 8 -11.62 -32.22 19.38
N MET A 9 -10.86 -32.66 20.39
CA MET A 9 -9.61 -32.03 20.80
C MET A 9 -8.46 -32.13 19.77
N PRO A 10 -8.19 -33.27 19.10
CA PRO A 10 -7.17 -33.31 18.04
C PRO A 10 -7.62 -32.57 16.78
N LEU A 11 -8.93 -32.48 16.53
CA LEU A 11 -9.49 -31.78 15.37
C LEU A 11 -9.30 -30.25 15.47
N LEU A 12 -9.42 -29.69 16.66
CA LEU A 12 -9.19 -28.26 16.92
C LEU A 12 -7.71 -27.86 16.84
N ILE A 13 -6.78 -28.78 17.17
CA ILE A 13 -5.34 -28.53 17.13
C ILE A 13 -4.81 -28.52 15.67
N LEU A 14 -5.39 -29.33 14.78
CA LEU A 14 -5.05 -29.38 13.36
C LEU A 14 -5.50 -28.13 12.57
N LEU A 15 -6.49 -27.38 13.07
CA LEU A 15 -7.00 -26.17 12.40
C LEU A 15 -6.15 -24.91 12.68
N GLY A 16 -5.23 -24.95 13.63
CA GLY A 16 -4.43 -23.78 14.04
C GLY A 16 -3.24 -23.43 13.15
N TRP A 17 -2.81 -24.32 12.25
CA TRP A 17 -1.57 -24.13 11.47
C TRP A 17 -1.70 -23.33 10.17
N GLN A 18 -2.90 -22.94 9.76
CA GLN A 18 -3.09 -22.17 8.53
C GLN A 18 -3.01 -20.65 8.73
N ALA A 19 -2.68 -20.16 9.93
CA ALA A 19 -2.72 -18.73 10.26
C ALA A 19 -1.49 -17.92 9.81
N CYS A 20 -0.47 -18.54 9.20
CA CYS A 20 0.72 -17.83 8.70
C CYS A 20 0.81 -17.82 7.17
N ALA A 21 -0.29 -17.57 6.47
CA ALA A 21 -0.22 -17.17 5.06
C ALA A 21 -0.11 -15.63 4.98
N VAL A 22 1.07 -15.09 5.32
CA VAL A 22 1.42 -13.72 4.90
C VAL A 22 1.51 -13.78 3.39
N SER A 23 0.47 -13.30 2.71
CA SER A 23 0.56 -13.08 1.28
C SER A 23 1.75 -12.15 1.05
N PRO A 24 2.74 -12.52 0.23
CA PRO A 24 3.76 -11.55 -0.17
C PRO A 24 3.02 -10.33 -0.73
N PRO A 25 3.49 -9.09 -0.46
CA PRO A 25 2.89 -7.92 -1.07
C PRO A 25 2.84 -8.23 -2.56
N LYS A 26 1.62 -8.25 -3.13
CA LYS A 26 1.42 -8.42 -4.57
C LYS A 26 2.30 -7.36 -5.21
N GLY A 27 3.47 -7.78 -5.67
CA GLY A 27 4.39 -6.94 -6.40
C GLY A 27 3.60 -6.55 -7.63
N ASP A 28 3.19 -5.28 -7.64
CA ASP A 28 2.26 -4.69 -8.59
C ASP A 28 2.52 -5.23 -10.00
N SER A 29 1.74 -6.25 -10.37
CA SER A 29 1.90 -6.97 -11.61
C SER A 29 1.28 -6.09 -12.69
N GLY A 30 2.09 -5.21 -13.25
CA GLY A 30 1.77 -4.51 -14.49
C GLY A 30 0.67 -3.45 -14.39
N GLN A 31 0.55 -2.72 -13.28
CA GLN A 31 -0.13 -1.43 -13.33
C GLN A 31 0.71 -0.53 -14.26
N PHE A 32 0.23 -0.31 -15.49
CA PHE A 32 0.89 0.53 -16.48
C PHE A 32 1.19 1.89 -15.85
N THR A 33 2.46 2.11 -15.48
CA THR A 33 2.90 3.38 -14.94
C THR A 33 3.08 4.30 -16.14
N PRO A 34 2.35 5.42 -16.21
CA PRO A 34 2.39 6.27 -17.39
C PRO A 34 3.81 6.81 -17.62
N THR A 35 4.17 6.88 -18.89
CA THR A 35 5.43 7.45 -19.35
C THR A 35 5.48 8.95 -19.09
N ASP A 36 6.68 9.54 -19.12
CA ASP A 36 6.84 10.99 -18.94
C ASP A 36 6.06 11.79 -20.00
N ALA A 37 6.04 11.31 -21.25
CA ALA A 37 5.30 11.95 -22.33
C ALA A 37 3.78 11.92 -22.11
N GLU A 38 3.24 10.79 -21.66
CA GLU A 38 1.81 10.66 -21.35
C GLU A 38 1.41 11.56 -20.18
N VAL A 39 2.25 11.64 -19.14
CA VAL A 39 2.03 12.51 -17.99
C VAL A 39 2.05 13.98 -18.39
N GLU A 40 3.02 14.40 -19.21
CA GLU A 40 3.11 15.77 -19.71
C GLU A 40 1.88 16.14 -20.54
N GLN A 41 1.49 15.28 -21.48
CA GLN A 41 0.32 15.48 -22.32
C GLN A 41 -0.97 15.59 -21.49
N TYR A 42 -1.12 14.76 -20.47
CA TYR A 42 -2.27 14.80 -19.57
C TYR A 42 -2.28 16.09 -18.74
N ASN A 43 -1.16 16.41 -18.07
CA ASN A 43 -1.03 17.56 -17.19
C ASN A 43 -1.22 18.91 -17.92
N ALA A 44 -0.93 18.96 -19.22
CA ALA A 44 -1.18 20.13 -20.06
C ALA A 44 -2.68 20.43 -20.28
N ARG A 45 -3.56 19.45 -20.02
CA ARG A 45 -5.01 19.53 -20.32
C ARG A 45 -5.89 19.67 -19.08
N VAL A 46 -5.35 19.42 -17.90
CA VAL A 46 -6.13 19.35 -16.65
C VAL A 46 -5.79 20.48 -15.69
N ALA A 47 -6.71 20.73 -14.74
CA ALA A 47 -6.50 21.67 -13.65
C ALA A 47 -5.35 21.21 -12.73
N PRO A 48 -4.67 22.11 -12.01
CA PRO A 48 -3.54 21.78 -11.14
C PRO A 48 -3.78 20.65 -10.14
N GLU A 49 -4.96 20.60 -9.55
CA GLU A 49 -5.41 19.60 -8.57
C GLU A 49 -5.51 18.19 -9.17
N ASP A 50 -5.88 18.09 -10.45
CA ASP A 50 -6.04 16.82 -11.15
C ASP A 50 -4.72 16.32 -11.77
N ARG A 51 -3.64 17.07 -11.65
CA ARG A 51 -2.35 16.69 -12.25
C ARG A 51 -1.78 15.42 -11.64
N ILE A 52 -1.08 14.66 -12.48
CA ILE A 52 -0.31 13.49 -12.07
C ILE A 52 1.11 13.92 -11.73
N VAL A 53 1.60 13.49 -10.56
CA VAL A 53 2.98 13.67 -10.11
C VAL A 53 3.64 12.31 -9.96
N CYS A 54 4.73 12.10 -10.68
CA CYS A 54 5.54 10.89 -10.60
C CYS A 54 6.85 11.14 -9.84
N ARG A 55 7.23 10.23 -8.94
CA ARG A 55 8.46 10.29 -8.13
C ARG A 55 9.13 8.93 -8.08
N GLN A 56 10.45 8.91 -7.87
CA GLN A 56 11.15 7.69 -7.49
C GLN A 56 11.08 7.54 -5.96
N GLU A 57 10.34 6.55 -5.50
CA GLU A 57 10.18 6.25 -4.08
C GLU A 57 10.91 4.95 -3.74
N LYS A 58 11.55 4.93 -2.57
CA LYS A 58 12.22 3.75 -2.04
C LYS A 58 11.30 3.08 -1.02
N PRO A 59 10.66 1.94 -1.34
CA PRO A 59 9.79 1.28 -0.39
C PRO A 59 10.55 0.80 0.84
N VAL A 60 9.86 0.75 1.98
CA VAL A 60 10.43 0.20 3.22
C VAL A 60 10.79 -1.27 2.99
N GLY A 61 11.99 -1.67 3.42
CA GLY A 61 12.47 -3.05 3.28
C GLY A 61 13.14 -3.38 1.95
N THR A 62 13.32 -2.41 1.04
CA THR A 62 14.12 -2.61 -0.18
C THR A 62 15.02 -1.42 -0.48
N TYR A 63 16.13 -1.68 -1.17
CA TYR A 63 17.03 -0.63 -1.67
C TYR A 63 16.72 -0.16 -3.09
N ILE A 64 15.77 -0.82 -3.75
CA ILE A 64 15.43 -0.58 -5.14
C ILE A 64 14.36 0.52 -5.19
N ALA A 65 14.70 1.65 -5.80
CA ALA A 65 13.74 2.72 -6.06
C ALA A 65 12.72 2.28 -7.11
N LYS A 66 11.47 2.67 -6.93
CA LYS A 66 10.36 2.43 -7.85
C LYS A 66 9.74 3.75 -8.26
N ARG A 67 9.37 3.88 -9.54
CA ARG A 67 8.57 5.02 -10.02
C ARG A 67 7.14 4.85 -9.52
N VAL A 68 6.63 5.85 -8.83
CA VAL A 68 5.26 5.90 -8.33
C VAL A 68 4.62 7.19 -8.80
N CYS A 69 3.45 7.09 -9.44
CA CYS A 69 2.68 8.22 -9.93
C CYS A 69 1.38 8.32 -9.13
N ARG A 70 1.04 9.51 -8.65
CA ARG A 70 -0.20 9.79 -7.90
C ARG A 70 -0.82 11.10 -8.37
N LEU A 71 -2.11 11.30 -8.09
CA LEU A 71 -2.75 12.59 -8.30
C LEU A 71 -2.25 13.62 -7.28
N GLN A 72 -2.23 14.88 -7.67
CA GLN A 72 -1.78 15.99 -6.82
C GLN A 72 -2.61 16.07 -5.54
N VAL A 73 -3.94 15.89 -5.62
CA VAL A 73 -4.82 15.88 -4.44
C VAL A 73 -4.42 14.85 -3.38
N ASP A 74 -3.98 13.65 -3.80
CA ASP A 74 -3.61 12.56 -2.89
C ASP A 74 -2.29 12.86 -2.19
N VAL A 75 -1.36 13.50 -2.90
CA VAL A 75 -0.08 13.97 -2.36
C VAL A 75 -0.33 15.02 -1.28
N ASP A 76 -1.22 15.99 -1.55
CA ASP A 76 -1.52 17.06 -0.61
C ASP A 76 -2.28 16.57 0.62
N ALA A 77 -3.25 15.66 0.44
CA ALA A 77 -3.95 14.99 1.53
C ALA A 77 -2.97 14.23 2.45
N THR A 78 -2.05 13.47 1.86
CA THR A 78 -1.03 12.73 2.62
C THR A 78 -0.08 13.68 3.35
N SER A 79 0.35 14.77 2.69
CA SER A 79 1.26 15.76 3.30
C SER A 79 0.62 16.46 4.50
N SER A 80 -0.64 16.87 4.39
CA SER A 80 -1.36 17.54 5.48
C SER A 80 -1.53 16.62 6.69
N LEU A 81 -1.92 15.36 6.47
CA LEU A 81 -2.02 14.35 7.52
C LEU A 81 -0.66 14.13 8.20
N HIS A 82 0.41 13.97 7.42
CA HIS A 82 1.75 13.74 7.97
C HIS A 82 2.22 14.93 8.82
N ARG A 83 1.99 16.16 8.36
CA ARG A 83 2.27 17.38 9.14
C ARG A 83 1.46 17.44 10.43
N GLN A 84 0.19 17.06 10.39
CA GLN A 84 -0.66 17.03 11.58
C GLN A 84 -0.18 16.00 12.60
N GLN A 85 0.23 14.80 12.14
CA GLN A 85 0.81 13.77 13.00
C GLN A 85 2.13 14.23 13.64
N LEU A 86 3.02 14.84 12.84
CA LEU A 86 4.27 15.41 13.34
C LEU A 86 4.03 16.45 14.45
N ARG A 87 3.07 17.36 14.24
CA ARG A 87 2.70 18.36 15.27
C ARG A 87 2.21 17.74 16.57
N ARG A 88 1.51 16.60 16.52
CA ARG A 88 1.02 15.90 17.74
C ARG A 88 2.13 15.22 18.53
N VAL A 89 3.26 14.89 17.88
CA VAL A 89 4.40 14.21 18.53
C VAL A 89 5.41 15.22 19.06
N LEU A 90 5.53 16.39 18.42
CA LEU A 90 6.52 17.40 18.75
C LEU A 90 6.04 18.48 19.75
N ASN A 91 4.72 18.57 19.98
CA ASN A 91 4.10 19.46 20.96
C ASN A 91 3.45 18.65 22.08
#